data_AF-A0A836GG75-F1
#
_entry.id   AF-A0A836GG75-F1
#
_cell.length_a   1.000
_cell.length_b   1.000
_cell.length_c   1.000
_cell.angle_alpha   90.00
_cell.angle_beta   90.00
_cell.angle_gamma   90.00
#
_symmetry.space_group_name_H-M   'P 1'
#
loop_
_entity.id
_entity.type
_entity.pdbx_description
1 polymer ?
#
loop_
_entity_poly.entity_id
_entity_poly.type
_entity_poly.pdbx_seq_one_letter_code
_entity_poly.pdbx_strand_id
1 'polypeptide(L)'
;MKPFLRTFAVLCIVAGVLQEGGAAWAPPRAVPPLETKFSSLSQACHGVLEKECPPDGVSRTDCLMEHIEGNDNHECKLWLAWRATCFATAIVNLIPNGLCNFTSDQATSKLIRRCLRHVDKNELPRACSASPYFKSLMLRAPRRMDSDAAGDL
;
A
#
# COMPACT_ATOMS: atom_id res chain seq x y z
N MET A 1 3.31 -23.48 -77.19
CA MET A 1 1.89 -23.66 -77.56
C MET A 1 1.07 -23.75 -76.27
N LYS A 2 0.12 -22.83 -76.06
CA LYS A 2 -0.95 -22.97 -75.04
C LYS A 2 -2.28 -22.98 -75.79
N PRO A 3 -3.23 -23.80 -75.35
CA PRO A 3 -4.53 -23.25 -74.93
C PRO A 3 -5.00 -23.93 -73.62
N PHE A 4 -5.49 -23.21 -72.61
CA PHE A 4 -6.80 -22.55 -72.43
C PHE A 4 -7.96 -23.50 -72.07
N LEU A 5 -8.76 -23.02 -71.10
CA LEU A 5 -10.06 -23.50 -70.56
C LEU A 5 -10.00 -24.51 -69.38
N ARG A 6 -10.36 -24.22 -68.11
CA ARG A 6 -11.37 -23.37 -67.42
C ARG A 6 -12.66 -24.12 -67.06
N THR A 7 -12.78 -24.58 -65.81
CA THR A 7 -14.03 -24.75 -64.99
C THR A 7 -13.62 -25.20 -63.58
N PHE A 8 -13.52 -24.34 -62.55
CA PHE A 8 -14.55 -23.86 -61.61
C PHE A 8 -15.45 -24.93 -60.95
N ALA A 9 -15.13 -25.28 -59.70
CA ALA A 9 -16.04 -25.56 -58.56
C ALA A 9 -15.14 -25.93 -57.35
N VAL A 10 -14.75 -25.00 -56.46
CA VAL A 10 -15.52 -24.54 -55.28
C VAL A 10 -15.89 -25.71 -54.36
N LEU A 11 -15.21 -25.84 -53.21
CA LEU A 11 -15.82 -25.79 -51.86
C LEU A 11 -14.79 -26.10 -50.75
N CYS A 12 -14.32 -25.02 -50.13
CA CYS A 12 -14.14 -24.82 -48.70
C CYS A 12 -13.92 -26.06 -47.80
N ILE A 13 -12.65 -26.42 -47.55
CA ILE A 13 -12.26 -27.01 -46.26
C ILE A 13 -11.61 -25.89 -45.45
N VAL A 14 -12.52 -25.09 -44.89
CA VAL A 14 -12.49 -24.51 -43.55
C VAL A 14 -11.11 -24.41 -42.90
N ALA A 15 -10.64 -23.17 -42.85
CA ALA A 15 -9.84 -22.58 -41.80
C ALA A 15 -9.97 -23.33 -40.44
N GLY A 16 -9.00 -24.19 -40.16
CA GLY A 16 -8.91 -24.91 -38.88
C GLY A 16 -7.49 -24.95 -38.31
N VAL A 17 -6.58 -24.13 -38.84
CA VAL A 17 -5.17 -24.10 -38.40
C VAL A 17 -4.70 -22.65 -38.31
N LEU A 18 -5.25 -21.90 -37.35
CA LEU A 18 -4.70 -20.63 -36.85
C LEU A 18 -5.38 -20.33 -35.50
N GLN A 19 -5.27 -21.25 -34.54
CA GLN A 19 -5.66 -20.96 -33.16
C GLN A 19 -4.80 -21.75 -32.17
N GLU A 20 -3.48 -21.65 -32.32
CA GLU A 20 -2.58 -21.94 -31.21
C GLU A 20 -2.65 -20.77 -30.23
N GLY A 21 -3.54 -20.95 -29.26
CA GLY A 21 -3.30 -20.60 -27.86
C GLY A 21 -2.71 -19.23 -27.59
N GLY A 22 -3.54 -18.20 -27.71
CA GLY A 22 -3.36 -17.03 -26.86
C GLY A 22 -3.39 -17.50 -25.41
N ALA A 23 -2.21 -17.63 -24.80
CA ALA A 23 -2.09 -17.73 -23.35
C ALA A 23 -2.65 -16.41 -22.80
N ALA A 24 -3.95 -16.42 -22.49
CA ALA A 24 -4.57 -15.37 -21.72
C ALA A 24 -3.77 -15.26 -20.42
N TRP A 25 -2.89 -14.26 -20.37
CA TRP A 25 -2.21 -13.84 -19.17
C TRP A 25 -3.30 -13.34 -18.24
N ALA A 26 -3.87 -14.26 -17.46
CA ALA A 26 -4.82 -13.90 -16.43
C ALA A 26 -4.06 -12.94 -15.49
N PRO A 27 -4.53 -11.69 -15.30
CA PRO A 27 -3.90 -10.81 -14.34
C PRO A 27 -3.91 -11.55 -12.99
N PRO A 28 -2.81 -11.50 -12.22
CA PRO A 28 -2.75 -12.19 -10.94
C PRO A 28 -3.98 -11.80 -10.13
N ARG A 29 -4.71 -12.81 -9.65
CA ARG A 29 -5.92 -12.61 -8.83
C ARG A 29 -5.60 -11.57 -7.78
N ALA A 30 -6.38 -10.49 -7.74
CA ALA A 30 -6.23 -9.47 -6.73
C ALA A 30 -6.26 -10.17 -5.36
N VAL A 31 -5.12 -10.19 -4.68
CA VAL A 31 -5.03 -10.74 -3.32
C VAL A 31 -6.04 -9.96 -2.49
N PRO A 32 -7.01 -10.62 -1.83
CA PRO A 32 -7.99 -9.93 -1.02
C PRO A 32 -7.25 -9.07 0.01
N PRO A 33 -7.74 -7.85 0.28
CA PRO A 33 -7.11 -6.99 1.28
C PRO A 33 -7.05 -7.77 2.59
N LEU A 34 -5.86 -7.87 3.18
CA LEU A 34 -5.70 -8.58 4.44
C LEU A 34 -6.54 -7.88 5.52
N GLU A 35 -7.54 -8.58 6.03
CA GLU A 35 -8.32 -8.15 7.16
C GLU A 35 -7.62 -8.57 8.45
N THR A 36 -7.19 -7.59 9.24
CA THR A 36 -6.62 -7.81 10.57
C THR A 36 -7.73 -7.67 11.60
N LYS A 37 -7.74 -8.55 12.61
CA LYS A 37 -8.64 -8.45 13.77
C LYS A 37 -8.36 -7.22 14.66
N PHE A 38 -7.17 -6.62 14.53
CA PHE A 38 -6.75 -5.46 15.31
C PHE A 38 -7.09 -4.14 14.60
N SER A 39 -7.38 -3.10 15.39
CA SER A 39 -7.67 -1.75 14.88
C SER A 39 -6.49 -0.78 15.01
N SER A 40 -5.41 -1.18 15.70
CA SER A 40 -4.20 -0.35 15.89
C SER A 40 -2.95 -1.19 16.17
N LEU A 41 -1.79 -0.60 15.94
CA LEU A 41 -0.49 -1.23 16.23
C LEU A 41 -0.36 -1.57 17.72
N SER A 42 -0.81 -0.69 18.60
CA SER A 42 -0.78 -0.93 20.05
C SER A 42 -1.59 -2.16 20.46
N GLN A 43 -2.73 -2.42 19.79
CA GLN A 43 -3.51 -3.64 20.02
C GLN A 43 -2.80 -4.88 19.44
N ALA A 44 -2.25 -4.77 18.24
CA ALA A 44 -1.54 -5.88 17.59
C ALA A 44 -0.26 -6.31 18.35
N CYS A 45 0.37 -5.37 19.04
CA CYS A 45 1.62 -5.57 19.80
C CYS A 45 1.42 -5.57 21.33
N HIS A 46 0.20 -5.79 21.81
CA HIS A 46 -0.06 -5.97 23.24
C HIS A 46 0.62 -7.26 23.74
N GLY A 47 1.23 -7.26 24.93
CA GLY A 47 1.97 -8.43 25.44
C GLY A 47 3.37 -8.64 24.86
N VAL A 48 3.73 -7.93 23.78
CA VAL A 48 5.02 -8.13 23.09
C VAL A 48 6.09 -7.27 23.75
N LEU A 49 7.21 -7.90 24.15
CA LEU A 49 8.38 -7.22 24.71
C LEU A 49 8.03 -6.23 25.85
N GLU A 50 7.14 -6.62 26.76
CA GLU A 50 6.65 -5.74 27.84
C GLU A 50 7.71 -5.44 28.91
N LYS A 51 8.77 -6.25 29.00
CA LYS A 51 9.87 -6.01 29.94
C LYS A 51 10.94 -5.10 29.35
N GLU A 52 11.07 -5.09 28.03
CA GLU A 52 12.12 -4.38 27.29
C GLU A 52 11.64 -3.01 26.78
N CYS A 53 10.37 -2.92 26.38
CA CYS A 53 9.80 -1.70 25.84
C CYS A 53 8.83 -1.01 26.81
N PRO A 54 8.71 0.33 26.76
CA PRO A 54 7.71 1.08 27.52
C PRO A 54 6.30 0.51 27.37
N PRO A 55 5.39 0.70 28.34
CA PRO A 55 4.07 0.09 28.33
C PRO A 55 3.15 0.60 27.21
N ASP A 56 3.33 1.85 26.77
CA ASP A 56 2.48 2.46 25.74
C ASP A 56 3.15 3.63 24.99
N GLY A 57 2.38 4.27 24.11
CA GLY A 57 2.79 5.48 23.41
C GLY A 57 3.68 5.27 22.18
N VAL A 58 4.22 6.39 21.68
CA VAL A 58 5.08 6.41 20.48
C VAL A 58 6.44 5.76 20.77
N SER A 59 7.02 6.04 21.95
CA SER A 59 8.27 5.45 22.40
C SER A 59 8.22 3.92 22.45
N ARG A 60 7.12 3.32 22.90
CA ARG A 60 6.91 1.86 22.81
C ARG A 60 7.00 1.36 21.38
N THR A 61 6.31 2.02 20.45
CA THR A 61 6.30 1.59 19.05
C THR A 61 7.70 1.67 18.43
N ASP A 62 8.46 2.70 18.78
CA ASP A 62 9.82 2.90 18.28
C ASP A 62 10.77 1.83 18.87
N CYS A 63 10.67 1.54 20.17
CA CYS A 63 11.38 0.42 20.78
C CYS A 63 11.04 -0.94 20.14
N LEU A 64 9.75 -1.21 19.87
CA LEU A 64 9.32 -2.45 19.21
C LEU A 64 9.87 -2.58 17.77
N MET A 65 10.07 -1.47 17.07
CA MET A 65 10.71 -1.46 15.75
C MET A 65 12.20 -1.81 15.85
N GLU A 66 12.90 -1.32 16.87
CA GLU A 66 14.31 -1.62 17.13
C GLU A 66 14.54 -3.09 17.49
N HIS A 67 13.55 -3.74 18.11
CA HIS A 67 13.60 -5.14 18.54
C HIS A 67 12.79 -6.08 17.65
N ILE A 68 12.57 -5.73 16.38
CA ILE A 68 11.70 -6.50 15.47
C ILE A 68 12.17 -7.95 15.28
N GLU A 69 13.47 -8.20 15.33
CA GLU A 69 14.05 -9.54 15.20
C GLU A 69 13.66 -10.45 16.38
N GLY A 70 13.66 -9.90 17.60
CA GLY A 70 13.29 -10.61 18.84
C GLY A 70 11.78 -10.76 19.07
N ASN A 71 10.94 -10.31 18.13
CA ASN A 71 9.48 -10.33 18.27
C ASN A 71 8.85 -11.53 17.54
N ASP A 72 8.54 -12.63 18.21
CA ASP A 72 7.94 -13.81 17.56
C ASP A 72 6.45 -13.67 17.24
N ASN A 73 5.80 -12.57 17.61
CA ASN A 73 4.39 -12.34 17.31
C ASN A 73 4.21 -11.88 15.85
N HIS A 74 3.66 -12.77 15.02
CA HIS A 74 3.43 -12.54 13.59
C HIS A 74 2.61 -11.27 13.31
N GLU A 75 1.52 -11.05 14.04
CA GLU A 75 0.63 -9.90 13.84
C GLU A 75 1.34 -8.59 14.16
N CYS A 76 2.06 -8.55 15.28
CA CYS A 76 2.86 -7.38 15.64
C CYS A 76 3.95 -7.12 14.59
N LYS A 77 4.68 -8.14 14.13
CA LYS A 77 5.67 -8.02 13.04
C LYS A 77 5.07 -7.42 11.78
N LEU A 78 3.87 -7.89 11.39
CA LEU A 78 3.21 -7.38 10.19
C LEU A 78 2.77 -5.92 10.32
N TRP A 79 2.23 -5.54 11.48
CA TRP A 79 1.89 -4.15 11.78
C TRP A 79 3.11 -3.22 11.80
N LEU A 80 4.22 -3.69 12.35
CA LEU A 80 5.51 -2.97 12.33
C LEU A 80 6.05 -2.83 10.90
N ALA A 81 5.90 -3.86 10.05
CA ALA A 81 6.33 -3.81 8.65
C ALA A 81 5.50 -2.79 7.83
N TRP A 82 4.19 -2.71 8.01
CA TRP A 82 3.38 -1.66 7.37
C TRP A 82 3.75 -0.26 7.86
N ARG A 83 4.00 -0.10 9.17
CA ARG A 83 4.53 1.16 9.70
C ARG A 83 5.85 1.53 9.02
N ALA A 84 6.79 0.59 8.95
CA ALA A 84 8.09 0.79 8.34
C ALA A 84 7.96 1.22 6.87
N THR A 85 7.07 0.57 6.11
CA THR A 85 6.79 0.92 4.72
C THR A 85 6.31 2.36 4.58
N CYS A 86 5.34 2.78 5.39
CA CYS A 86 4.86 4.16 5.35
C CYS A 86 5.93 5.17 5.78
N PHE A 87 6.73 4.83 6.79
CA PHE A 87 7.79 5.70 7.30
C PHE A 87 8.93 5.85 6.29
N ALA A 88 9.32 4.76 5.62
CA ALA A 88 10.31 4.78 4.57
C ALA A 88 9.87 5.74 3.45
N THR A 89 8.63 5.65 2.97
CA THR A 89 8.08 6.61 1.98
C THR A 89 8.20 8.05 2.46
N ALA A 90 7.84 8.33 3.72
CA ALA A 90 7.94 9.68 4.25
C ALA A 90 9.39 10.20 4.23
N ILE A 91 10.34 9.37 4.66
CA ILE A 91 11.76 9.72 4.77
C ILE A 91 12.41 9.89 3.39
N VAL A 92 12.13 8.99 2.46
CA VAL A 92 12.84 8.94 1.16
C VAL A 92 12.18 9.77 0.07
N ASN A 93 10.87 10.06 0.19
CA ASN A 93 10.10 10.72 -0.85
C ASN A 93 9.42 12.00 -0.33
N LEU A 94 8.57 11.90 0.70
CA LEU A 94 7.71 13.03 1.06
C LEU A 94 8.49 14.21 1.67
N ILE A 95 9.41 13.94 2.61
CA ILE A 95 10.21 14.97 3.26
C ILE A 95 11.15 15.67 2.26
N PRO A 96 11.96 14.95 1.45
CA PRO A 96 12.85 15.61 0.48
C PRO A 96 12.12 16.45 -0.57
N ASN A 97 10.89 16.06 -0.95
CA ASN A 97 10.07 16.79 -1.91
C ASN A 97 9.23 17.92 -1.29
N GLY A 98 9.44 18.24 0.00
CA GLY A 98 8.75 19.34 0.67
C GLY A 98 7.26 19.09 0.94
N LEU A 99 6.79 17.84 0.85
CA LEU A 99 5.40 17.47 1.14
C LEU A 99 5.12 17.35 2.65
N CYS A 100 6.16 17.40 3.46
CA CYS A 100 6.09 17.48 4.91
C CYS A 100 6.64 18.82 5.40
N ASN A 101 5.97 19.47 6.36
CA ASN A 101 6.40 20.76 6.94
C ASN A 101 7.50 20.59 8.02
N PHE A 102 8.55 19.83 7.70
CA PHE A 102 9.76 19.64 8.50
C PHE A 102 10.84 18.97 7.64
N THR A 103 12.10 19.11 8.06
CA THR A 103 13.27 18.56 7.35
C THR A 103 13.69 17.19 7.91
N SER A 104 14.58 16.49 7.21
CA SER A 104 15.04 15.14 7.60
C SER A 104 15.72 15.11 8.98
N ASP A 105 16.47 16.14 9.34
CA ASP A 105 17.12 16.29 10.65
C ASP A 105 16.11 16.53 11.80
N GLN A 106 14.92 17.04 11.48
CA GLN A 106 13.84 17.23 12.44
C GLN A 106 12.90 16.02 12.54
N ALA A 107 13.10 15.01 11.70
CA ALA A 107 12.15 13.91 11.55
C ALA A 107 12.02 13.11 12.86
N THR A 108 10.81 13.09 13.41
CA THR A 108 10.43 12.23 14.54
C THR A 108 9.25 11.35 14.15
N SER A 109 9.06 10.23 14.83
CA SER A 109 7.89 9.36 14.62
C SER A 109 6.55 10.11 14.73
N LYS A 110 6.47 11.11 15.61
CA LYS A 110 5.28 11.96 15.78
C LYS A 110 5.06 12.86 14.56
N LEU A 111 6.13 13.48 14.05
CA LEU A 111 6.06 14.35 12.88
C LEU A 111 5.77 13.57 11.60
N ILE A 112 6.42 12.41 11.40
CA ILE A 112 6.14 11.52 10.26
C ILE A 112 4.68 11.07 10.25
N ARG A 113 4.15 10.60 11.39
CA ARG A 113 2.73 10.25 11.50
C ARG A 113 1.80 11.42 11.21
N ARG A 114 2.18 12.63 11.59
CA ARG A 114 1.42 13.85 11.25
C ARG A 114 1.46 14.09 9.74
N CYS A 115 2.64 14.02 9.10
CA CYS A 115 2.75 14.19 7.65
C CYS A 115 1.89 13.19 6.89
N LEU A 116 1.99 11.90 7.24
CA LEU A 116 1.21 10.82 6.61
C LEU A 116 -0.30 11.04 6.68
N ARG A 117 -0.83 11.70 7.71
CA ARG A 117 -2.26 12.02 7.80
C ARG A 117 -2.72 13.16 6.90
N HIS A 118 -1.80 14.01 6.46
CA HIS A 118 -2.11 15.24 5.72
C HIS A 118 -1.72 15.18 4.25
N VAL A 119 -0.71 14.39 3.90
CA VAL A 119 -0.33 14.21 2.49
C VAL A 119 -1.48 13.60 1.69
N ASP A 120 -1.57 13.93 0.41
CA ASP A 120 -2.50 13.29 -0.49
C ASP A 120 -2.20 11.78 -0.56
N LYS A 121 -3.25 10.97 -0.56
CA LYS A 121 -3.14 9.50 -0.59
C LYS A 121 -2.42 9.00 -1.85
N ASN A 122 -2.49 9.75 -2.96
CA ASN A 122 -1.87 9.41 -4.24
C ASN A 122 -0.34 9.55 -4.20
N GLU A 123 0.20 10.32 -3.24
CA GLU A 123 1.66 10.43 -3.00
C GLU A 123 2.21 9.20 -2.26
N LEU A 124 1.33 8.30 -1.79
CA LEU A 124 1.69 7.13 -1.02
C LEU A 124 1.64 5.86 -1.89
N PRO A 125 2.66 4.99 -1.83
CA PRO A 125 2.60 3.71 -2.50
C PRO A 125 1.45 2.87 -1.93
N ARG A 126 0.85 2.02 -2.78
CA ARG A 126 -0.28 1.16 -2.40
C ARG A 126 0.00 0.33 -1.15
N ALA A 127 1.24 -0.14 -0.98
CA ALA A 127 1.66 -0.89 0.19
C ALA A 127 1.53 -0.10 1.51
N CYS A 128 1.65 1.24 1.48
CA CYS A 128 1.33 2.09 2.61
C CYS A 128 -0.15 2.46 2.64
N SER A 129 -0.69 3.06 1.58
CA SER A 129 -2.03 3.67 1.59
C SER A 129 -3.18 2.67 1.72
N ALA A 130 -2.97 1.41 1.34
CA ALA A 130 -3.94 0.33 1.54
C ALA A 130 -3.73 -0.45 2.86
N SER A 131 -2.63 -0.20 3.58
CA SER A 131 -2.28 -0.96 4.79
C SER A 131 -3.24 -0.71 5.95
N PRO A 132 -3.47 -1.71 6.82
CA PRO A 132 -4.16 -1.51 8.09
C PRO A 132 -3.51 -0.46 8.99
N TYR A 133 -2.17 -0.35 8.98
CA TYR A 133 -1.47 0.71 9.70
C TYR A 133 -1.94 2.10 9.26
N PHE A 134 -1.89 2.40 7.96
CA PHE A 134 -2.31 3.70 7.44
C PHE A 134 -3.79 3.98 7.73
N LYS A 135 -4.67 2.99 7.52
CA LYS A 135 -6.09 3.10 7.89
C LYS A 135 -6.26 3.47 9.38
N SER A 136 -5.51 2.82 10.27
CA SER A 136 -5.55 3.12 11.71
C SER A 136 -5.10 4.55 12.05
N LEU A 137 -4.18 5.14 11.27
CA LEU A 137 -3.77 6.53 11.44
C LEU A 137 -4.89 7.51 11.08
N MET A 138 -5.72 7.15 10.11
CA MET A 138 -6.81 7.98 9.58
C MET A 138 -8.10 7.88 10.40
N LEU A 139 -8.35 6.76 11.10
CA LEU A 139 -9.55 6.58 11.94
C LEU A 139 -9.74 7.69 13.00
N ARG A 140 -8.65 8.33 13.44
CA ARG A 140 -8.67 9.43 14.43
C ARG A 140 -8.14 10.74 13.85
N ALA A 141 -8.03 10.87 12.53
CA ALA A 141 -7.69 12.14 11.92
C ALA A 141 -8.89 13.10 12.04
N PRO A 142 -8.68 14.40 12.32
CA PRO A 142 -9.73 15.40 12.19
C PRO A 142 -10.35 15.28 10.79
N ARG A 143 -11.68 15.26 10.69
CA ARG A 143 -12.33 15.35 9.37
C ARG A 143 -11.85 16.64 8.74
N ARG A 144 -11.26 16.57 7.55
CA ARG A 144 -11.13 17.75 6.69
C ARG A 144 -12.56 18.12 6.33
N MET A 145 -13.07 19.24 6.86
CA MET A 145 -14.22 19.87 6.23
C MET A 145 -13.70 20.38 4.90
N ASP A 146 -14.28 19.91 3.81
CA ASP A 146 -13.97 20.42 2.48
C ASP A 146 -14.35 21.90 2.49
N SER A 147 -13.32 22.77 2.43
CA SER A 147 -13.47 24.22 2.36
C SER A 147 -13.90 24.65 0.95
N ASP A 148 -14.93 24.02 0.38
CA ASP A 148 -15.45 24.31 -0.96
C ASP A 148 -16.86 24.93 -0.87
N ALA A 149 -17.03 25.97 -0.04
CA ALA A 149 -18.28 26.72 0.04
C ALA A 149 -18.13 28.14 0.65
N ALA A 150 -17.08 28.88 0.29
CA ALA A 150 -17.00 30.30 0.63
C ALA A 150 -16.23 31.07 -0.45
N GLY A 151 -16.78 31.05 -1.65
CA GLY A 151 -16.28 31.80 -2.80
C GLY A 151 -17.38 31.97 -3.82
N ASP A 152 -18.50 32.54 -3.39
CA ASP A 152 -19.48 33.22 -4.24
C ASP A 152 -20.50 33.91 -3.32
N LEU A 153 -20.29 35.21 -3.09
CA LEU A 153 -21.28 36.29 -2.94
C LEU A 153 -20.58 37.62 -2.66
#